data_AF-A0A372IM99-F1
#
_entry.id   AF-A0A372IM99-F1
#
_cell.length_a   1.000
_cell.length_b   1.000
_cell.length_c   1.000
_cell.angle_alpha   90.00
_cell.angle_beta   90.00
_cell.angle_gamma   90.00
#
_symmetry.space_group_name_H-M   'P 1'
#
loop_
_entity.id
_entity.type
_entity.pdbx_description
1 polymer ?
#
loop_
_entity_poly.entity_id
_entity_poly.type
_entity_poly.pdbx_seq_one_letter_code
_entity_poly.pdbx_strand_id
1 'polypeptide(L)'
;MKKHFALLLAVVVVGCSGMVSFAQHAMLLSNVRRIYIEKMADNLDQYLASSISGKFHGTVTVVLDRRDADAILRGVNIGAQTTEKATVELVDPGEHQVLWSGTAGDRKMLTLDIGHGGQQKMADNLMGQLRKAMRR
;
A
#
# COMPACT_ATOMS: atom_id res chain seq x y z
N MET A 1 -24.87 -43.78 -43.65
CA MET A 1 -25.17 -42.46 -43.05
C MET A 1 -24.76 -42.40 -41.58
N LYS A 2 -23.49 -42.63 -41.23
CA LYS A 2 -23.05 -42.73 -39.81
C LYS A 2 -21.68 -42.08 -39.51
N LYS A 3 -21.13 -41.29 -40.45
CA LYS A 3 -19.77 -40.72 -40.31
C LYS A 3 -19.73 -39.22 -40.02
N HIS A 4 -20.87 -38.52 -40.06
CA HIS A 4 -20.93 -37.07 -39.78
C HIS A 4 -21.28 -36.73 -38.33
N PHE A 5 -21.81 -37.68 -37.56
CA PHE A 5 -22.20 -37.44 -36.16
C PHE A 5 -21.01 -37.45 -35.19
N ALA A 6 -19.95 -38.20 -35.52
CA ALA A 6 -18.73 -38.27 -34.72
C ALA A 6 -17.86 -37.00 -34.81
N LEU A 7 -18.04 -36.19 -35.85
CA LEU A 7 -17.21 -35.00 -36.06
C LEU A 7 -17.70 -33.77 -35.26
N LEU A 8 -18.99 -33.74 -34.89
CA LEU A 8 -19.57 -32.63 -34.13
C LEU A 8 -19.28 -32.70 -32.62
N LEU A 9 -18.93 -33.88 -32.09
CA LEU A 9 -18.59 -34.06 -30.68
C LEU A 9 -17.12 -33.69 -30.38
N ALA A 10 -16.24 -33.75 -31.37
CA ALA A 10 -14.81 -33.46 -31.22
C ALA A 10 -14.49 -31.95 -31.22
N VAL A 11 -15.40 -31.11 -31.72
CA VAL A 11 -15.17 -29.65 -31.79
C VAL A 11 -15.54 -28.94 -30.48
N VAL A 12 -16.39 -29.53 -29.64
CA VAL A 12 -16.78 -28.92 -28.34
C VAL A 12 -15.72 -29.15 -27.25
N VAL A 13 -14.90 -30.21 -27.35
CA VAL A 13 -13.88 -30.53 -26.34
C VAL A 13 -12.62 -29.65 -26.46
N VAL A 14 -12.37 -29.06 -27.63
CA VAL A 14 -11.18 -28.21 -27.86
C VAL A 14 -11.40 -26.75 -27.41
N GLY A 15 -12.65 -26.35 -27.11
CA GLY A 15 -12.98 -24.99 -26.69
C GLY A 15 -12.76 -24.67 -25.19
N CYS A 16 -12.52 -25.68 -24.35
CA CYS A 16 -12.50 -25.49 -22.88
C CYS A 16 -11.13 -25.33 -22.24
N SER A 17 -10.02 -25.46 -22.99
CA SER A 17 -8.67 -25.40 -22.41
C SER A 17 -8.08 -23.98 -22.29
N GLY A 18 -8.85 -22.94 -22.65
CA GLY A 18 -8.40 -21.55 -22.67
C GLY A 18 -8.73 -20.72 -21.43
N MET A 19 -9.41 -21.29 -20.42
CA MET A 19 -9.63 -20.59 -19.15
C MET A 19 -8.35 -20.64 -18.33
N VAL A 20 -7.37 -19.83 -18.74
CA VAL A 20 -6.32 -19.37 -17.84
C VAL A 20 -7.03 -18.52 -16.80
N SER A 21 -7.41 -19.16 -15.69
CA SER A 21 -7.82 -18.49 -14.48
C SER A 21 -6.72 -17.48 -14.17
N PHE A 22 -7.01 -16.20 -14.37
CA PHE A 22 -6.28 -15.15 -13.69
C PHE A 22 -6.50 -15.41 -12.20
N ALA A 23 -5.55 -16.11 -11.59
CA ALA A 23 -5.43 -16.15 -10.16
C ALA A 23 -5.29 -14.69 -9.73
N GLN A 24 -6.40 -14.09 -9.29
CA GLN A 24 -6.42 -12.79 -8.65
C GLN A 24 -5.64 -12.97 -7.35
N HIS A 25 -4.32 -12.85 -7.44
CA HIS A 25 -3.44 -12.86 -6.29
C HIS A 25 -3.77 -11.58 -5.53
N ALA A 26 -4.62 -11.71 -4.51
CA ALA A 26 -4.88 -10.64 -3.57
C ALA A 26 -3.51 -10.19 -3.04
N MET A 27 -3.18 -8.93 -3.29
CA MET A 27 -1.87 -8.41 -2.93
C MET A 27 -1.76 -8.42 -1.41
N LEU A 28 -0.89 -9.28 -0.89
CA LEU A 28 -0.67 -9.38 0.55
C LEU A 28 0.28 -8.26 0.98
N LEU A 29 -0.07 -7.60 2.09
CA LEU A 29 0.73 -6.56 2.71
C LEU A 29 2.19 -7.02 2.99
N SER A 30 2.38 -8.29 3.33
CA SER A 30 3.69 -8.91 3.58
C SER A 30 4.62 -8.92 2.37
N ASN A 31 4.08 -8.82 1.15
CA ASN A 31 4.85 -8.91 -0.10
C ASN A 31 5.31 -7.55 -0.63
N VAL A 32 4.85 -6.46 -0.02
CA VAL A 32 5.22 -5.10 -0.44
C VAL A 32 6.68 -4.82 -0.10
N ARG A 33 7.50 -4.49 -1.11
CA ARG A 33 8.93 -4.16 -0.92
C ARG A 33 9.28 -2.77 -1.45
N ARG A 34 8.58 -2.28 -2.47
CA ARG A 34 8.80 -0.96 -3.07
C ARG A 34 7.58 -0.09 -2.84
N ILE A 35 7.75 1.04 -2.16
CA ILE A 35 6.66 1.96 -1.85
C ILE A 35 6.94 3.30 -2.53
N TYR A 36 5.98 3.80 -3.29
CA TYR A 36 5.95 5.19 -3.72
C TYR A 36 5.18 6.01 -2.69
N ILE A 37 5.67 7.21 -2.36
CA ILE A 37 5.01 8.10 -1.40
C ILE A 37 4.48 9.31 -2.16
N GLU A 38 3.18 9.54 -2.10
CA GLU A 38 2.58 10.72 -2.68
C GLU A 38 2.96 11.97 -1.88
N LYS A 39 2.98 13.12 -2.57
CA LYS A 39 3.21 14.41 -1.92
C LYS A 39 2.10 14.71 -0.91
N MET A 40 2.49 15.08 0.30
CA MET A 40 1.57 15.38 1.39
C MET A 40 1.79 16.80 1.90
N ALA A 41 0.78 17.33 2.61
CA ALA A 41 0.91 18.61 3.28
C ALA A 41 2.09 18.62 4.26
N ASP A 42 2.66 19.80 4.44
CA ASP A 42 3.74 20.07 5.40
C ASP A 42 4.96 19.14 5.33
N ASN A 43 5.25 18.60 4.14
CA ASN A 43 6.37 17.69 3.87
C ASN A 43 6.33 16.36 4.65
N LEU A 44 5.14 15.92 5.09
CA LEU A 44 5.00 14.63 5.77
C LEU A 44 5.56 13.46 4.94
N ASP A 45 5.49 13.54 3.61
CA ASP A 45 6.09 12.57 2.68
C ASP A 45 7.60 12.37 2.90
N GLN A 46 8.34 13.45 3.19
CA GLN A 46 9.79 13.38 3.42
C GLN A 46 10.12 12.68 4.74
N TYR A 47 9.36 12.98 5.79
CA TYR A 47 9.50 12.33 7.09
C TYR A 47 9.13 10.85 7.01
N LEU A 48 8.06 10.51 6.29
CA LEU A 48 7.68 9.12 6.03
C LEU A 48 8.77 8.37 5.29
N ALA A 49 9.36 8.97 4.25
CA ALA A 49 10.46 8.36 3.51
C ALA A 49 11.66 8.06 4.43
N SER A 50 12.07 9.05 5.25
CA SER A 50 13.14 8.91 6.22
C SER A 50 12.86 7.80 7.25
N SER A 51 11.65 7.77 7.81
CA SER A 51 11.21 6.76 8.76
C SER A 51 11.16 5.35 8.14
N ILE A 52 10.79 5.22 6.86
CA ILE A 52 10.83 3.93 6.15
C ILE A 52 12.29 3.44 6.06
N SER A 53 13.19 4.27 5.54
CA SER A 53 14.61 3.95 5.42
C SER A 53 15.22 3.53 6.77
N GLY A 54 14.85 4.24 7.85
CA GLY A 54 15.34 3.94 9.20
C GLY A 54 14.76 2.67 9.84
N LYS A 55 13.46 2.39 9.67
CA LYS A 55 12.77 1.29 10.42
C LYS A 55 12.71 -0.04 9.67
N PHE A 56 12.77 -0.01 8.35
CA PHE A 56 12.67 -1.21 7.53
C PHE A 56 14.03 -1.77 7.09
N HIS A 57 15.12 -1.02 7.33
CA HIS A 57 16.50 -1.48 7.12
C HIS A 57 16.71 -2.13 5.73
N GLY A 58 16.10 -1.56 4.68
CA GLY A 58 16.21 -2.05 3.30
C GLY A 58 15.26 -3.20 2.91
N THR A 59 14.45 -3.72 3.85
CA THR A 59 13.40 -4.71 3.52
C THR A 59 12.26 -4.09 2.71
N VAL A 60 12.04 -2.80 2.95
CA VAL A 60 11.11 -1.93 2.21
C VAL A 60 11.91 -0.70 1.77
N THR A 61 11.75 -0.32 0.52
CA THR A 61 12.48 0.78 -0.13
C THR A 61 11.50 1.78 -0.71
N VAL A 62 11.85 3.07 -0.59
CA VAL A 62 11.09 4.15 -1.21
C VAL A 62 11.53 4.31 -2.66
N VAL A 63 10.60 4.25 -3.60
CA VAL A 63 10.86 4.49 -5.02
C VAL A 63 10.40 5.89 -5.42
N LEU A 64 11.08 6.47 -6.41
CA LEU A 64 10.81 7.84 -6.88
C LEU A 64 9.78 7.88 -8.01
N ASP A 65 9.64 6.78 -8.77
CA ASP A 65 8.66 6.64 -9.82
C ASP A 65 7.52 5.75 -9.33
N ARG A 66 6.28 6.21 -9.53
CA ARG A 66 5.08 5.47 -9.18
C ARG A 66 4.99 4.12 -9.91
N ARG A 67 5.55 4.02 -11.13
CA ARG A 67 5.53 2.80 -11.95
C ARG A 67 6.41 1.68 -11.40
N ASP A 68 7.40 2.02 -10.59
CA ASP A 68 8.33 1.06 -9.98
C ASP A 68 7.83 0.55 -8.62
N ALA A 69 6.67 1.03 -8.16
CA ALA A 69 6.14 0.75 -6.84
C ALA A 69 5.30 -0.52 -6.81
N ASP A 70 5.47 -1.30 -5.75
CA ASP A 70 4.56 -2.39 -5.41
C ASP A 70 3.32 -1.84 -4.70
N ALA A 71 3.44 -0.72 -3.97
CA ALA A 71 2.32 -0.07 -3.31
C ALA A 71 2.52 1.45 -3.22
N ILE A 72 1.42 2.17 -3.06
CA ILE A 72 1.40 3.63 -2.97
C ILE A 72 0.99 4.02 -1.55
N LEU A 73 1.81 4.83 -0.88
CA LEU A 73 1.50 5.43 0.40
C LEU A 73 0.98 6.85 0.17
N ARG A 74 -0.27 7.09 0.54
CA ARG A 74 -0.95 8.38 0.33
C ARG A 74 -1.60 8.91 1.60
N GLY A 75 -1.77 10.22 1.67
CA GLY A 75 -2.51 10.87 2.75
C GLY A 75 -4.01 10.79 2.48
N VAL A 76 -4.81 10.47 3.50
CA VAL A 76 -6.27 10.51 3.39
C VAL A 76 -6.77 11.86 3.87
N ASN A 77 -7.48 12.59 3.01
CA ASN A 77 -8.02 13.91 3.34
C ASN A 77 -9.39 13.78 4.02
N ILE A 78 -9.44 13.15 5.19
CA ILE A 78 -10.66 13.03 6.00
C ILE A 78 -10.85 14.31 6.82
N GLY A 79 -11.01 15.46 6.16
CA GLY A 79 -11.40 16.74 6.78
C GLY A 79 -10.51 17.33 7.89
N ALA A 80 -9.39 16.70 8.24
CA ALA A 80 -8.52 17.09 9.35
C ALA A 80 -7.10 16.49 9.19
N GLN A 81 -6.49 16.60 8.02
CA GLN A 81 -5.02 16.58 7.92
C GLN A 81 -4.55 17.88 8.55
N THR A 82 -4.22 17.84 9.83
CA THR A 82 -3.65 18.98 10.56
C THR A 82 -2.22 18.63 10.95
N THR A 83 -1.46 19.63 11.38
CA THR A 83 -0.14 19.45 11.99
C THR A 83 -0.13 18.50 13.20
N GLU A 84 -1.31 18.12 13.71
CA GLU A 84 -1.51 17.32 14.92
C GLU A 84 -2.09 15.93 14.65
N LYS A 85 -2.64 15.68 13.45
CA LYS A 85 -3.23 14.40 13.07
C LYS A 85 -3.08 14.14 11.58
N ALA A 86 -2.49 13.00 11.25
CA ALA A 86 -2.35 12.49 9.91
C ALA A 86 -2.96 11.09 9.80
N THR A 87 -3.68 10.84 8.71
CA THR A 87 -4.11 9.49 8.31
C THR A 87 -3.50 9.18 6.96
N VAL A 88 -2.87 8.01 6.86
CA VAL A 88 -2.26 7.53 5.62
C VAL A 88 -2.80 6.15 5.28
N GLU A 89 -2.86 5.88 3.99
CA GLU A 89 -3.24 4.59 3.43
C GLU A 89 -2.11 4.07 2.56
N LEU A 90 -1.84 2.77 2.67
CA LEU A 90 -1.07 2.02 1.71
C LEU A 90 -2.04 1.29 0.79
N VAL A 91 -2.01 1.61 -0.50
CA VAL A 91 -2.91 1.05 -1.53
C VAL A 91 -2.11 0.28 -2.57
N ASP A 92 -2.77 -0.64 -3.27
CA ASP A 92 -2.16 -1.31 -4.42
C ASP A 92 -1.84 -0.30 -5.55
N PRO A 93 -0.99 -0.65 -6.54
CA PRO A 93 -0.59 0.28 -7.60
C PRO A 93 -1.76 0.80 -8.45
N GLY A 94 -2.83 0.01 -8.56
CA GLY A 94 -4.07 0.36 -9.24
C GLY A 94 -5.04 1.18 -8.39
N GLU A 95 -4.72 1.43 -7.12
CA GLU A 95 -5.57 2.14 -6.14
C GLU A 95 -6.98 1.52 -5.97
N HIS A 96 -7.12 0.21 -6.23
CA HIS A 96 -8.38 -0.52 -6.13
C HIS A 96 -8.63 -1.10 -4.73
N GLN A 97 -7.58 -1.25 -3.93
CA GLN A 97 -7.59 -1.89 -2.63
C GLN A 97 -6.68 -1.15 -1.64
N VAL A 98 -7.22 -0.88 -0.46
CA VAL A 98 -6.42 -0.46 0.70
C VAL A 98 -5.79 -1.69 1.34
N LEU A 99 -4.47 -1.79 1.27
CA LEU A 99 -3.67 -2.86 1.87
C LEU A 99 -3.48 -2.63 3.37
N TRP A 100 -3.36 -1.37 3.77
CA TRP A 100 -3.22 -0.95 5.16
C TRP A 100 -3.64 0.51 5.32
N SER A 101 -4.13 0.88 6.50
CA SER A 101 -4.39 2.27 6.89
C SER A 101 -3.90 2.50 8.31
N GLY A 102 -3.35 3.69 8.56
CA GLY A 102 -2.87 4.09 9.86
C GLY A 102 -3.17 5.55 10.13
N THR A 103 -3.52 5.83 11.37
CA THR A 103 -3.68 7.20 11.87
C THR A 103 -2.64 7.44 12.95
N ALA A 104 -1.96 8.58 12.87
CA ALA A 104 -1.14 9.12 13.94
C ALA A 104 -1.61 10.52 14.27
N GLY A 105 -1.78 10.78 15.55
CA GLY A 105 -2.17 12.06 16.10
C GLY A 105 -2.42 11.87 17.58
N ASP A 106 -2.09 12.85 18.40
CA ASP A 106 -2.12 12.68 19.85
C ASP A 106 -3.16 13.61 20.48
N ARG A 107 -4.07 13.02 21.27
CA ARG A 107 -4.86 13.70 22.31
C ARG A 107 -3.97 14.13 23.51
N LYS A 108 -2.66 14.20 23.32
CA LYS A 108 -1.64 14.25 24.39
C LYS A 108 -0.62 15.38 24.19
N MET A 109 -1.01 16.47 23.54
CA MET A 109 -0.36 17.79 23.69
C MET A 109 -0.58 18.35 25.12
N LEU A 110 -0.13 17.63 26.14
CA LEU A 110 -0.13 18.06 27.55
C LEU A 110 1.29 18.13 28.12
N THR A 111 2.30 17.75 27.33
CA THR A 111 3.71 18.05 27.59
C THR A 111 4.16 19.17 26.65
N LEU A 112 4.45 20.31 27.25
CA LEU A 112 4.86 21.61 26.70
C LEU A 112 6.15 21.57 25.86
N ASP A 113 6.22 20.72 24.84
CA ASP A 113 7.44 20.54 24.04
C ASP A 113 7.11 20.33 22.54
N ILE A 114 6.23 21.17 22.01
CA ILE A 114 5.95 21.27 20.58
C ILE A 114 7.08 22.10 19.94
N GLY A 115 8.31 21.59 20.04
CA GLY A 115 9.46 22.08 19.30
C GLY A 115 9.69 21.19 18.08
N HIS A 116 9.51 21.73 16.87
CA HIS A 116 10.10 21.31 15.59
C HIS A 116 10.15 19.81 15.17
N GLY A 117 9.50 18.88 15.86
CA GLY A 117 9.64 17.43 15.62
C GLY A 117 8.33 16.63 15.54
N GLY A 118 7.16 17.30 15.57
CA GLY A 118 5.85 16.64 15.60
C GLY A 118 5.62 15.70 14.40
N GLN A 119 5.99 16.13 13.21
CA GLN A 119 5.81 15.37 11.96
C GLN A 119 6.73 14.16 11.88
N GLN A 120 8.00 14.29 12.31
CA GLN A 120 8.91 13.16 12.42
C GLN A 120 8.33 12.10 13.37
N LYS A 121 7.81 12.52 14.53
CA LYS A 121 7.19 11.60 15.48
C LYS A 121 5.92 10.94 14.92
N MET A 122 5.09 11.69 14.21
CA MET A 122 3.91 11.13 13.52
C MET A 122 4.31 10.11 12.46
N ALA A 123 5.26 10.46 11.58
CA ALA A 123 5.79 9.55 10.58
C ALA A 123 6.38 8.28 11.21
N ASP A 124 7.14 8.42 12.30
CA ASP A 124 7.71 7.29 13.02
C ASP A 124 6.66 6.37 13.62
N ASN A 125 5.58 6.95 14.15
CA ASN A 125 4.45 6.18 14.68
C ASN A 125 3.71 5.43 13.56
N LEU A 126 3.42 6.10 12.44
CA LEU A 126 2.77 5.50 11.27
C LEU A 126 3.61 4.34 10.72
N MET A 127 4.90 4.56 10.50
CA MET A 127 5.80 3.53 9.96
C MET A 127 6.04 2.39 10.95
N GLY A 128 5.99 2.67 12.26
CA GLY A 128 5.99 1.63 13.29
C GLY A 128 4.75 0.74 13.23
N GLN A 129 3.57 1.32 13.04
CA GLN A 129 2.32 0.58 12.86
C GLN A 129 2.36 -0.27 11.58
N LEU A 130 2.78 0.31 10.45
CA LEU A 130 2.93 -0.40 9.18
C LEU A 130 3.88 -1.59 9.30
N ARG A 131 5.07 -1.39 9.89
CA ARG A 131 6.05 -2.47 10.11
C ARG A 131 5.48 -3.62 10.94
N LYS A 132 4.66 -3.29 11.95
CA LYS A 132 3.99 -4.31 12.77
C LYS A 132 2.93 -5.07 11.97
N ALA A 133 2.19 -4.39 11.11
CA ALA A 133 1.17 -5.00 10.26
C ALA A 133 1.80 -5.95 9.23
N MET A 134 2.95 -5.61 8.64
CA MET A 134 3.67 -6.46 7.67
C MET A 134 4.27 -7.74 8.26
N ARG A 135 4.39 -7.84 9.59
CA ARG A 135 4.95 -9.02 10.29
C ARG A 135 3.90 -10.04 10.71
N ARG A 136 2.62 -9.75 10.50
CA ARG A 136 1.51 -10.66 10.78
C ARG A 136 1.23 -11.51 9.55
#